data_AF-A0A6N0X7G7-F1
#
_entry.id   AF-A0A6N0X7G7-F1
#
_cell.length_a   1.000
_cell.length_b   1.000
_cell.length_c   1.000
_cell.angle_alpha   90.00
_cell.angle_beta   90.00
_cell.angle_gamma   90.00
#
_symmetry.space_group_name_H-M   'P 1'
#
loop_
_entity.id
_entity.type
_entity.pdbx_description
1 polymer ?
#
loop_
_entity_poly.entity_id
_entity_poly.type
_entity_poly.pdbx_seq_one_letter_code
_entity_poly.pdbx_strand_id
1 'polypeptide(L)'
;MRYFHRPEHQRPDMFHGQHGPIEVCFSGEPGPLARALLQADEEVGYSRTDDINGGDLEGCGPSDHMVEKGRRASTATAYLKPRRHLPNLTVWTGVDARQPPHKPRSEGARERG
;
A
#
# COMPACT_ATOMS: atom_id res chain seq x y z
N MET A 1 13.26 0.91 5.24
CA MET A 1 12.71 -0.32 4.63
C MET A 1 11.66 -1.04 5.48
N ARG A 2 11.87 -1.35 6.78
CA ARG A 2 10.88 -2.07 7.63
C ARG A 2 9.44 -1.52 7.63
N TYR A 3 9.25 -0.20 7.42
CA TYR A 3 7.92 0.40 7.38
C TYR A 3 7.11 -0.05 6.14
N PHE A 4 7.72 -0.08 4.96
CA PHE A 4 7.05 -0.42 3.69
C PHE A 4 6.88 -1.93 3.49
N HIS A 5 7.79 -2.74 4.02
CA HIS A 5 7.64 -4.20 3.94
C HIS A 5 6.52 -4.75 4.85
N ARG A 6 6.15 -4.04 5.91
CA ARG A 6 5.14 -4.52 6.86
C ARG A 6 3.72 -4.65 6.26
N PRO A 7 3.22 -3.67 5.47
CA PRO A 7 1.89 -3.76 4.87
C PRO A 7 1.78 -4.73 3.69
N GLU A 8 2.87 -5.03 2.98
CA GLU A 8 2.85 -5.71 1.69
C GLU A 8 2.89 -7.24 1.78
N HIS A 9 2.12 -7.89 0.91
CA HIS A 9 2.25 -9.28 0.50
C HIS A 9 2.55 -9.31 -0.99
N GLN A 10 3.82 -9.54 -1.33
CA GLN A 10 4.35 -9.53 -2.68
C GLN A 10 5.52 -10.52 -2.82
N ARG A 11 6.16 -10.50 -3.99
CA ARG A 11 7.38 -11.25 -4.31
C ARG A 11 8.49 -11.01 -3.28
N PRO A 12 9.30 -12.04 -2.98
CA PRO A 12 10.39 -11.94 -2.02
C PRO A 12 11.61 -11.25 -2.61
N ASP A 13 11.84 -9.98 -2.27
CA ASP A 13 13.10 -9.29 -2.56
C ASP A 13 13.48 -8.29 -1.44
N MET A 14 14.48 -7.45 -1.71
CA MET A 14 14.99 -6.47 -0.74
C MET A 14 14.14 -5.20 -0.62
N PHE A 15 13.18 -4.98 -1.53
CA PHE A 15 12.37 -3.77 -1.61
C PHE A 15 10.95 -4.01 -1.08
N HIS A 16 10.46 -5.24 -1.18
CA HIS A 16 9.06 -5.59 -0.93
C HIS A 16 8.80 -6.48 0.29
N GLY A 17 7.60 -6.32 0.85
CA GLY A 17 7.08 -7.17 1.92
C GLY A 17 6.41 -8.46 1.42
N GLN A 18 6.47 -9.51 2.22
CA GLN A 18 5.92 -10.84 1.87
C GLN A 18 4.77 -11.31 2.75
N HIS A 19 4.55 -10.66 3.90
CA HIS A 19 3.68 -11.19 4.97
C HIS A 19 2.68 -10.16 5.50
N GLY A 20 2.55 -9.04 4.80
CA GLY A 20 1.58 -8.02 5.11
C GLY A 20 0.16 -8.39 4.71
N PRO A 21 -0.85 -7.63 5.14
CA PRO A 21 -2.24 -7.91 4.81
C PRO A 21 -2.69 -7.32 3.47
N ILE A 22 -1.86 -6.52 2.79
CA ILE A 22 -2.19 -5.94 1.48
C ILE A 22 -1.58 -6.81 0.38
N GLU A 23 -2.42 -7.48 -0.39
CA GLU A 23 -2.02 -8.19 -1.61
C GLU A 23 -1.58 -7.18 -2.68
N VAL A 24 -0.32 -7.30 -3.10
CA VAL A 24 0.24 -6.56 -4.22
C VAL A 24 0.48 -7.53 -5.36
N CYS A 25 -0.22 -7.30 -6.46
CA CYS A 25 -0.17 -8.11 -7.66
C CYS A 25 0.63 -7.39 -8.74
N PHE A 26 1.49 -8.14 -9.42
CA PHE A 26 2.14 -7.69 -10.63
C PHE A 26 1.10 -7.55 -11.74
N SER A 27 1.13 -6.45 -12.50
CA SER A 27 0.35 -6.38 -13.73
C SER A 27 0.81 -7.51 -14.65
N GLY A 28 -0.13 -8.38 -15.08
CA GLY A 28 0.19 -9.49 -15.99
C GLY A 28 0.67 -8.99 -17.36
N GLU A 29 0.56 -9.82 -18.39
CA GLU A 29 0.90 -9.42 -19.77
C GLU A 29 0.31 -8.04 -20.12
N PRO A 30 1.15 -7.02 -20.41
CA PRO A 30 0.67 -5.70 -20.73
C PRO A 30 -0.16 -5.73 -22.00
N GLY A 31 -1.27 -4.98 -21.99
CA GLY A 31 -2.10 -4.80 -23.18
C GLY A 31 -1.32 -4.12 -24.32
N PRO A 32 -1.85 -4.14 -25.57
CA PRO A 32 -1.16 -3.61 -26.74
C PRO A 32 -0.68 -2.16 -26.59
N LEU A 33 -1.47 -1.30 -25.94
CA LEU A 33 -1.10 0.10 -25.69
C LEU A 33 0.08 0.22 -24.71
N ALA A 34 0.04 -0.51 -23.60
CA ALA A 34 1.12 -0.48 -22.62
C ALA A 34 2.43 -1.02 -23.23
N ARG A 35 2.35 -2.04 -24.07
CA ARG A 35 3.52 -2.53 -24.83
C ARG A 35 4.11 -1.47 -25.76
N ALA A 36 3.27 -0.77 -26.52
CA ALA A 36 3.72 0.28 -27.43
C ALA A 36 4.36 1.45 -26.67
N LEU A 37 3.83 1.82 -25.50
CA LEU A 37 4.44 2.85 -24.65
C LEU A 37 5.81 2.43 -24.13
N LEU A 38 5.94 1.21 -23.60
CA LEU A 38 7.22 0.69 -23.13
C LEU A 38 8.28 0.63 -24.25
N GLN A 39 7.87 0.29 -25.48
CA GLN A 39 8.76 0.32 -26.63
C GLN A 39 9.22 1.75 -26.98
N ALA A 40 8.31 2.73 -26.94
CA ALA A 40 8.65 4.12 -27.19
C ALA A 40 9.59 4.69 -26.11
N ASP A 41 9.41 4.30 -24.85
CA ASP A 41 10.30 4.67 -23.74
C ASP A 41 11.72 4.13 -23.96
N GLU A 42 11.84 2.88 -24.42
CA GLU A 42 13.13 2.27 -24.79
C GLU A 42 13.79 3.01 -25.97
N GLU A 43 13.02 3.43 -26.98
CA GLU A 43 13.53 4.19 -28.14
C GLU A 43 14.12 5.55 -27.78
N VAL A 44 13.62 6.19 -26.72
CA VAL A 44 14.15 7.47 -26.22
C VAL A 44 15.22 7.30 -25.13
N GLY A 45 15.61 6.06 -24.84
CA GLY A 45 16.76 5.72 -23.99
C GLY A 45 16.46 5.38 -22.54
N TYR A 46 15.19 5.17 -22.17
CA TYR A 46 14.87 4.65 -20.83
C TYR A 46 15.11 3.14 -20.75
N SER A 47 15.80 2.73 -19.69
CA SER A 47 16.01 1.30 -19.40
C SER A 47 14.69 0.62 -19.03
N ARG A 48 14.54 -0.64 -19.44
CA ARG A 48 13.41 -1.47 -19.02
C ARG A 48 13.67 -2.09 -17.66
N THR A 49 12.66 -2.08 -16.79
CA THR A 49 12.70 -2.71 -15.48
C THR A 49 11.46 -3.56 -15.26
N ASP A 50 11.62 -4.67 -14.54
CA ASP A 50 10.50 -5.49 -14.05
C ASP A 50 9.98 -4.97 -12.69
N ASP A 51 10.61 -3.95 -12.12
CA ASP A 51 10.23 -3.35 -10.86
C ASP A 51 10.55 -1.84 -10.83
N ILE A 52 9.53 -1.03 -11.05
CA ILE A 52 9.64 0.44 -10.97
C ILE A 52 9.66 0.97 -9.53
N ASN A 53 9.33 0.14 -8.54
CA ASN A 53 9.35 0.48 -7.12
C ASN A 53 10.60 -0.07 -6.41
N GLY A 54 11.55 -0.61 -7.20
CA GLY A 54 12.78 -1.22 -6.74
C GLY A 54 13.90 -0.22 -6.47
N GLY A 55 15.13 -0.69 -6.66
CA GLY A 55 16.34 0.08 -6.34
C GLY A 55 16.68 1.19 -7.32
N ASP A 56 16.28 1.06 -8.58
CA ASP A 56 16.42 2.10 -9.60
C ASP A 56 15.05 2.70 -9.91
N LEU A 57 14.93 4.01 -9.72
CA LEU A 57 13.69 4.75 -9.96
C LEU A 57 13.62 5.31 -11.39
N GLU A 58 14.71 5.24 -12.15
CA GLU A 58 14.74 5.60 -13.56
C GLU A 58 14.45 4.37 -14.42
N GLY A 59 13.63 4.57 -15.45
CA GLY A 59 13.27 3.51 -16.40
C GLY A 59 11.78 3.37 -16.60
N CYS A 60 11.41 2.36 -17.40
CA CYS A 60 10.03 2.05 -17.76
C CYS A 60 9.73 0.58 -17.47
N GLY A 61 8.52 0.31 -16.99
CA GLY A 61 8.16 -1.03 -16.57
C GLY A 61 6.70 -1.15 -16.17
N PRO A 62 6.21 -2.39 -15.99
CA PRO A 62 4.90 -2.65 -15.43
C PRO A 62 4.76 -2.05 -14.03
N SER A 63 3.56 -1.56 -13.71
CA SER A 63 3.24 -1.03 -12.39
C SER A 63 2.59 -2.10 -11.52
N ASP A 64 2.92 -2.08 -10.23
CA ASP A 64 2.25 -2.92 -9.24
C ASP A 64 0.83 -2.43 -8.93
N HIS A 65 -0.05 -3.37 -8.57
CA HIS A 65 -1.44 -3.09 -8.25
C HIS A 65 -1.88 -3.75 -6.94
N MET A 66 -2.57 -3.01 -6.09
CA MET A 66 -3.21 -3.57 -4.89
C MET A 66 -4.55 -4.23 -5.26
N VAL A 67 -4.51 -5.48 -5.72
CA VAL A 67 -5.66 -6.25 -6.20
C VAL A 67 -5.60 -7.67 -5.64
N GLU A 68 -6.65 -8.07 -4.95
CA GLU A 68 -6.88 -9.45 -4.52
C GLU A 68 -8.10 -10.02 -5.25
N LYS A 69 -7.94 -11.16 -5.93
CA LYS A 69 -9.04 -11.88 -6.61
C LYS A 69 -9.85 -10.97 -7.56
N GLY A 70 -9.16 -10.15 -8.34
CA GLY A 70 -9.75 -9.23 -9.32
C GLY A 70 -10.48 -8.02 -8.70
N ARG A 71 -10.37 -7.80 -7.38
CA ARG A 71 -10.96 -6.65 -6.69
C ARG A 71 -9.87 -5.84 -6.01
N ARG A 72 -10.09 -4.53 -5.90
CA ARG A 72 -9.20 -3.65 -5.15
C ARG A 72 -8.99 -4.16 -3.71
N ALA A 73 -7.74 -4.38 -3.32
CA ALA A 73 -7.33 -4.67 -1.95
C ALA A 73 -7.28 -3.36 -1.13
N SER A 74 -8.43 -2.85 -0.72
CA SER A 74 -8.50 -1.61 0.08
C SER A 74 -8.00 -1.81 1.51
N THR A 75 -7.54 -0.74 2.17
CA THR A 75 -7.16 -0.76 3.59
C THR A 75 -8.27 -1.28 4.49
N ALA A 76 -9.53 -0.94 4.21
CA ALA A 76 -10.68 -1.48 4.92
C ALA A 76 -10.83 -3.00 4.75
N THR A 77 -10.54 -3.54 3.56
CA THR A 77 -10.62 -4.98 3.28
C THR A 77 -9.43 -5.74 3.87
N ALA A 78 -8.23 -5.19 3.76
CA ALA A 78 -6.99 -5.79 4.26
C ALA A 78 -6.88 -5.77 5.79
N TYR A 79 -7.20 -4.64 6.44
CA TYR A 79 -6.96 -4.45 7.87
C TYR A 79 -8.21 -4.63 8.73
N LEU A 80 -9.32 -3.97 8.35
CA LEU A 80 -10.50 -3.86 9.21
C LEU A 80 -11.41 -5.08 9.08
N LYS A 81 -11.77 -5.48 7.85
CA LYS A 81 -12.72 -6.56 7.59
C LYS A 81 -12.36 -7.87 8.31
N PRO A 82 -11.10 -8.36 8.30
CA PRO A 82 -10.76 -9.62 8.98
C PRO A 82 -10.82 -9.52 10.51
N ARG A 83 -10.72 -8.30 11.06
CA ARG A 83 -10.62 -8.02 12.50
C ARG A 83 -11.89 -7.43 13.11
N ARG A 84 -12.98 -7.32 12.34
CA ARG A 84 -14.27 -6.77 12.80
C ARG A 84 -14.87 -7.47 14.03
N HIS A 85 -14.44 -8.69 14.32
CA HIS A 85 -14.89 -9.48 15.46
C HIS A 85 -14.20 -9.10 16.78
N LEU A 86 -13.14 -8.28 16.74
CA LEU A 86 -12.41 -7.92 17.95
C LEU A 86 -13.30 -7.07 18.89
N PRO A 87 -13.40 -7.40 20.19
CA PRO A 87 -14.31 -6.74 21.12
C PRO A 87 -13.95 -5.28 21.40
N ASN A 88 -12.70 -4.89 21.10
CA ASN A 88 -12.18 -3.53 21.25
C ASN A 88 -12.16 -2.72 19.95
N LEU A 89 -12.81 -3.20 18.87
CA LEU A 89 -12.88 -2.51 17.58
C LEU A 89 -14.33 -2.19 17.22
N THR A 90 -14.68 -0.90 17.23
CA THR A 90 -15.97 -0.40 16.74
C THR A 90 -15.78 0.34 15.42
N VAL A 91 -16.48 -0.07 14.37
CA VAL A 91 -16.43 0.57 13.04
C VAL A 91 -17.73 1.32 12.80
N TRP A 92 -17.65 2.65 12.73
CA TRP A 92 -18.77 3.52 12.37
C TRP A 92 -18.74 3.82 10.87
N THR A 93 -19.88 3.72 10.19
CA THR A 93 -20.01 4.01 8.75
C THR A 93 -21.12 5.02 8.52
N GLY A 94 -21.02 5.86 7.48
CA GLY A 94 -22.04 6.87 7.16
C GLY A 94 -22.09 8.01 8.18
N VAL A 95 -20.95 8.33 8.80
CA VAL A 95 -20.81 9.40 9.79
C VAL A 95 -19.84 10.45 9.29
N ASP A 96 -20.19 11.71 9.47
CA ASP A 96 -19.27 12.83 9.27
C ASP A 96 -18.63 13.18 10.61
N ALA A 97 -17.32 12.90 10.74
CA ALA A 97 -16.58 13.27 11.93
C ALA A 97 -16.41 14.80 11.99
N ARG A 98 -16.99 15.43 13.01
CA ARG A 98 -16.75 16.85 13.30
C ARG A 98 -15.52 17.00 14.18
N GLN A 99 -14.87 18.15 14.10
CA GLN A 99 -13.71 18.47 14.92
C GLN A 99 -14.05 18.24 16.39
N PRO A 100 -13.31 17.38 17.12
CA PRO A 100 -13.52 17.24 18.54
C PRO A 100 -13.19 18.57 19.23
N PRO A 101 -13.91 18.93 20.30
CA PRO A 101 -13.56 20.12 21.07
C PRO A 101 -12.08 20.03 21.50
N HIS A 102 -11.34 21.14 21.34
CA HIS A 102 -9.93 21.21 21.73
C HIS A 102 -9.79 20.92 23.23
N LYS A 103 -9.29 19.72 23.56
CA LYS A 103 -9.00 19.34 24.95
C LYS A 103 -7.52 19.65 25.22
N PRO A 104 -7.18 20.54 26.16
CA PRO A 104 -5.78 20.75 26.52
C PRO A 104 -5.18 19.41 26.96
N ARG A 105 -3.97 19.14 26.46
CA ARG A 105 -3.22 17.92 26.79
C ARG A 105 -3.06 17.88 28.31
N SER A 106 -3.52 16.82 28.96
CA SER A 106 -3.31 16.66 30.41
C SER A 106 -1.81 16.59 30.67
N GLU A 107 -1.26 17.61 31.33
CA GLU A 107 0.05 17.49 31.94
C GLU A 107 -0.02 16.35 32.96
N GLY A 108 0.87 15.37 32.80
CA GLY A 108 0.90 14.22 33.70
C GLY A 108 0.99 14.69 35.14
N ALA A 109 0.10 14.17 35.98
CA ALA A 109 0.19 14.33 37.42
C ALA A 109 1.58 13.84 37.85
N ARG A 110 2.49 14.79 38.15
CA ARG A 110 3.67 14.50 38.95
C ARG A 110 3.19 14.42 40.39
N GLU A 111 2.82 13.22 40.82
CA GLU A 111 2.82 12.91 42.24
C GLU A 111 4.29 12.99 42.71
N ARG A 112 4.57 14.02 43.51
CA ARG A 112 5.76 14.05 44.38
C ARG A 112 5.25 13.75 45.78
N GLY A 113 5.79 12.68 46.36
CA GLY A 113 5.64 12.35 47.78
C GLY A 113 6.40 13.31 48.70
#